data_AF-A0A444RHY8-F1
#
_entry.id   AF-A0A444RHY8-F1
#
_cell.length_a   1.000
_cell.length_b   1.000
_cell.length_c   1.000
_cell.angle_alpha   90.00
_cell.angle_beta   90.00
_cell.angle_gamma   90.00
#
_symmetry.space_group_name_H-M   'P 1'
#
loop_
_entity.id
_entity.type
_entity.pdbx_description
1 polymer ?
#
loop_
_entity_poly.entity_id
_entity_poly.type
_entity_poly.pdbx_seq_one_letter_code
_entity_poly.pdbx_strand_id
1 'polypeptide(L)'
;MNQQDIEQVVKAVLLKMQSSDTPPAAVHEMGVFASLDDAVAAAKVAQQGLKSVAMRQLAIAAIREAGEKHARDLAELAVSETGMGRVEDKFAKNVAQARGTPGVECLSPQVLTGDNGPTLIENAPWGVVASVTPSTNPAATVINNAISLIAAGNSVIFAPHPAAKKVSQRA
;
A
#
# COMPACT_ATOMS: atom_id res chain seq x y z
N MET A 1 13.13 -45.56 10.08
CA MET A 1 13.83 -44.27 9.84
C MET A 1 14.86 -44.16 10.95
N ASN A 2 16.15 -44.21 10.62
CA ASN A 2 17.21 -44.25 11.62
C ASN A 2 17.46 -42.83 12.15
N GLN A 3 17.95 -42.70 13.39
CA GLN A 3 18.17 -41.38 14.02
C GLN A 3 19.12 -40.48 13.22
N GLN A 4 20.08 -41.09 12.53
CA GLN A 4 21.00 -40.41 11.61
C GLN A 4 20.29 -39.81 10.39
N ASP A 5 19.21 -40.45 9.90
CA ASP A 5 18.44 -39.93 8.76
C ASP A 5 17.65 -38.69 9.17
N ILE A 6 17.10 -38.68 10.39
CA ILE A 6 16.36 -37.55 10.95
C ILE A 6 17.30 -36.36 11.16
N GLU A 7 18.50 -36.59 11.72
CA GLU A 7 19.50 -35.53 11.90
C GLU A 7 19.99 -34.95 10.57
N GLN A 8 20.16 -35.78 9.54
CA GLN A 8 20.52 -35.29 8.21
C GLN A 8 19.42 -34.45 7.58
N VAL A 9 18.15 -34.85 7.72
CA VAL A 9 17.00 -34.08 7.22
C VAL A 9 16.88 -32.74 7.96
N VAL A 10 17.00 -32.74 9.29
CA VAL A 10 16.96 -31.51 10.10
C VAL A 10 18.11 -30.58 9.73
N LYS A 11 19.33 -31.12 9.58
CA LYS A 11 20.51 -30.33 9.20
C LYS A 11 20.38 -29.76 7.78
N ALA A 12 19.81 -30.52 6.85
CA ALA A 12 19.54 -30.06 5.50
C ALA A 12 18.47 -28.95 5.47
N VAL A 13 17.42 -29.06 6.29
CA VAL A 13 16.39 -28.02 6.42
C VAL A 13 16.97 -26.75 7.04
N LEU A 14 17.77 -26.87 8.11
CA LEU A 14 18.43 -25.72 8.76
C LEU A 14 19.42 -25.02 7.82
N LEU A 15 20.20 -25.77 7.04
CA LEU A 15 21.08 -25.20 6.01
C LEU A 15 20.29 -24.48 4.93
N LYS A 16 19.13 -25.01 4.52
CA LYS A 16 18.26 -24.40 3.52
C LYS A 16 17.54 -23.15 4.05
N MET A 17 17.33 -23.06 5.36
CA MET A 17 16.83 -21.86 6.05
C MET A 17 17.93 -20.81 6.28
N GLN A 18 19.18 -21.23 6.43
CA GLN A 18 20.33 -20.31 6.60
C GLN A 18 20.87 -19.78 5.27
N SER A 19 20.64 -20.50 4.16
CA SER A 19 21.02 -20.06 2.81
C SER A 19 20.00 -19.11 2.16
N SER A 20 19.07 -18.53 2.92
CA SER A 20 18.35 -17.34 2.47
C SER A 20 19.30 -16.14 2.62
N ASP A 21 20.35 -16.11 1.81
CA ASP A 21 21.03 -14.86 1.48
C ASP A 21 19.99 -14.01 0.75
N THR A 22 19.28 -13.17 1.50
CA THR A 22 18.41 -12.15 0.93
C THR A 22 19.31 -11.26 0.08
N PRO A 23 19.15 -11.26 -1.25
CA PRO A 23 19.88 -10.32 -2.09
C PRO A 23 19.56 -8.91 -1.58
N PRO A 24 20.50 -7.94 -1.66
CA PRO A 24 20.16 -6.56 -1.35
C PRO A 24 18.91 -6.19 -2.15
N ALA A 25 17.88 -5.71 -1.45
CA ALA A 25 16.55 -5.48 -1.99
C ALA A 25 16.64 -4.78 -3.35
N ALA A 26 16.46 -5.56 -4.42
CA ALA A 26 16.47 -5.04 -5.78
C ALA A 26 15.15 -4.29 -5.96
N VAL A 27 15.15 -3.01 -5.59
CA VAL A 27 14.09 -2.05 -5.91
C VAL A 27 14.15 -1.88 -7.43
N HIS A 28 13.32 -2.63 -8.15
CA HIS A 28 13.32 -2.58 -9.61
C HIS A 28 12.86 -1.21 -10.13
N GLU A 29 11.92 -0.56 -9.42
CA GLU A 29 11.40 0.79 -9.60
C GLU A 29 10.90 1.32 -8.23
N MET A 30 10.87 2.64 -7.99
CA MET A 30 10.49 3.25 -6.71
C MET A 30 9.18 2.67 -6.13
N GLY A 31 9.29 1.73 -5.17
CA GLY A 31 8.15 1.10 -4.48
C GLY A 31 7.70 -0.28 -5.02
N VAL A 32 8.36 -0.81 -6.06
CA VAL A 32 8.11 -2.16 -6.59
C VAL A 32 9.27 -3.10 -6.19
N PHE A 33 8.91 -4.19 -5.51
CA PHE A 33 9.88 -5.15 -4.95
C PHE A 33 9.79 -6.51 -5.67
N ALA A 34 10.92 -7.22 -5.72
CA ALA A 34 10.99 -8.55 -6.31
C ALA A 34 10.27 -9.62 -5.45
N SER A 35 10.26 -9.44 -4.13
CA SER A 35 9.59 -10.34 -3.19
C SER A 35 8.58 -9.60 -2.31
N LEU A 36 7.58 -10.33 -1.81
CA LEU A 36 6.61 -9.80 -0.86
C LEU A 36 7.28 -9.44 0.48
N ASP A 37 8.23 -10.25 0.94
CA ASP A 37 8.91 -10.03 2.21
C ASP A 37 9.71 -8.73 2.20
N ASP A 38 10.38 -8.39 1.09
CA ASP A 38 11.07 -7.11 0.92
C ASP A 38 10.09 -5.93 0.94
N ALA A 39 8.94 -6.06 0.27
CA ALA A 39 7.89 -5.05 0.31
C ALA A 39 7.35 -4.83 1.73
N VAL A 40 7.16 -5.92 2.49
CA VAL A 40 6.72 -5.87 3.89
C VAL A 40 7.77 -5.22 4.78
N ALA A 41 9.05 -5.59 4.62
CA ALA A 41 10.15 -5.01 5.38
C ALA A 41 10.26 -3.50 5.12
N ALA A 42 10.23 -3.07 3.86
CA ALA A 42 10.26 -1.67 3.49
C ALA A 42 9.04 -0.89 4.01
N ALA A 43 7.83 -1.46 3.90
CA ALA A 43 6.61 -0.84 4.40
C ALA A 43 6.64 -0.65 5.93
N LYS A 44 7.15 -1.63 6.69
CA LYS A 44 7.32 -1.50 8.15
C LYS A 44 8.22 -0.31 8.52
N VAL A 45 9.31 -0.09 7.78
CA VAL A 45 10.20 1.05 8.00
C VAL A 45 9.52 2.36 7.62
N ALA A 46 8.86 2.40 6.45
CA ALA A 46 8.17 3.60 5.97
C ALA A 46 7.02 4.04 6.90
N GLN A 47 6.28 3.08 7.47
CA GLN A 47 5.19 3.37 8.41
C GLN A 47 5.66 4.16 9.62
N GLN A 48 6.87 3.89 10.12
CA GLN A 48 7.46 4.63 11.23
C GLN A 48 7.78 6.08 10.87
N GLY A 49 7.85 6.44 9.59
CA GLY A 49 8.02 7.82 9.12
C GLY A 49 6.73 8.65 9.13
N LEU A 50 5.54 8.02 9.16
CA LEU A 50 4.24 8.69 9.10
C LEU A 50 3.73 9.17 10.47
N LYS A 51 4.64 9.68 11.32
CA LYS A 51 4.32 10.03 12.72
C LYS A 51 3.38 11.22 12.87
N SER A 52 3.57 12.27 12.07
CA SER A 52 2.83 13.52 12.22
C SER A 52 1.70 13.66 11.20
N VAL A 53 0.61 14.31 11.60
CA VAL A 53 -0.49 14.68 10.70
C VAL A 53 0.02 15.55 9.54
N ALA A 54 0.95 16.47 9.80
CA ALA A 54 1.56 17.32 8.78
C ALA A 54 2.31 16.50 7.71
N MET A 55 3.08 15.49 8.11
CA MET A 55 3.77 14.62 7.14
C MET A 55 2.77 13.84 6.29
N ARG A 56 1.70 13.34 6.90
CA ARG A 56 0.63 12.64 6.18
C ARG A 56 -0.10 13.57 5.19
N GLN A 57 -0.36 14.82 5.57
CA GLN A 57 -0.95 15.83 4.68
C GLN A 57 -0.06 16.11 3.48
N LEU A 58 1.26 16.26 3.67
CA LEU A 58 2.21 16.45 2.58
C LEU A 58 2.23 15.25 1.62
N ALA A 59 2.29 14.03 2.17
CA ALA A 59 2.24 12.81 1.37
C ALA A 59 0.93 12.70 0.57
N ILE A 60 -0.21 12.97 1.20
CA ILE A 60 -1.52 12.98 0.55
C ILE A 60 -1.56 14.03 -0.56
N ALA A 61 -1.12 15.26 -0.31
CA ALA A 61 -1.11 16.32 -1.32
C ALA A 61 -0.30 15.90 -2.56
N ALA A 62 0.88 15.29 -2.37
CA ALA A 62 1.69 14.77 -3.46
C ALA A 62 0.99 13.64 -4.23
N ILE A 63 0.29 12.73 -3.54
CA ILE A 63 -0.50 11.66 -4.18
C ILE A 63 -1.66 12.24 -5.00
N ARG A 64 -2.35 13.26 -4.49
CA ARG A 64 -3.45 13.92 -5.23
C ARG A 64 -2.92 14.59 -6.50
N GLU A 65 -1.84 15.36 -6.38
CA GLU A 65 -1.22 16.02 -7.53
C GLU A 65 -0.77 15.01 -8.59
N ALA A 66 -0.04 13.96 -8.19
CA ALA A 66 0.42 12.92 -9.10
C ALA A 66 -0.75 12.14 -9.73
N GLY A 67 -1.77 11.82 -8.93
CA GLY A 67 -2.97 11.10 -9.37
C GLY A 67 -3.76 11.87 -10.42
N GLU A 68 -3.87 13.20 -10.29
CA GLU A 68 -4.49 14.05 -11.30
C GLU A 68 -3.61 14.20 -12.54
N LYS A 69 -2.31 14.50 -12.35
CA LYS A 69 -1.35 14.71 -13.43
C LYS A 69 -1.25 13.51 -14.35
N HIS A 70 -1.27 12.29 -13.80
CA HIS A 70 -1.15 11.04 -14.56
C HIS A 70 -2.49 10.34 -14.80
N ALA A 71 -3.62 10.96 -14.44
CA ALA A 71 -4.93 10.33 -14.55
C ALA A 71 -5.23 9.80 -15.96
N ARG A 72 -4.82 10.54 -17.00
CA ARG A 72 -5.02 10.19 -18.41
C ARG A 72 -4.17 8.98 -18.80
N ASP A 73 -2.87 9.04 -18.55
CA ASP A 73 -1.92 7.96 -18.84
C ASP A 73 -2.36 6.65 -18.18
N LEU A 74 -2.78 6.72 -16.91
CA LEU A 74 -3.25 5.57 -16.15
C LEU A 74 -4.57 5.01 -16.70
N ALA A 75 -5.46 5.86 -17.20
CA ALA A 75 -6.72 5.43 -17.81
C ALA A 75 -6.48 4.71 -19.15
N GLU A 76 -5.60 5.26 -20.00
CA GLU A 76 -5.22 4.66 -21.28
C GLU A 76 -4.52 3.31 -21.07
N LEU A 77 -3.56 3.27 -20.14
CA LEU A 77 -2.88 2.04 -19.77
C LEU A 77 -3.84 0.99 -19.21
N ALA A 78 -4.79 1.38 -18.34
CA ALA A 78 -5.79 0.46 -17.81
C ALA A 78 -6.65 -0.16 -18.92
N VAL A 79 -7.14 0.64 -19.86
CA VAL A 79 -7.97 0.11 -20.97
C VAL A 79 -7.12 -0.78 -21.89
N SER A 80 -5.89 -0.34 -22.22
CA SER A 80 -4.98 -1.11 -23.06
C SER A 80 -4.60 -2.45 -22.44
N GLU A 81 -4.31 -2.50 -21.14
CA GLU A 81 -3.88 -3.71 -20.45
C GLU A 81 -5.05 -4.67 -20.18
N THR A 82 -6.19 -4.13 -19.71
CA THR A 82 -7.30 -4.95 -19.23
C THR A 82 -8.34 -5.26 -20.31
N GLY A 83 -8.40 -4.46 -21.38
CA GLY A 83 -9.48 -4.50 -22.38
C GLY A 83 -10.85 -4.04 -21.85
N MET A 84 -10.92 -3.48 -20.63
CA MET A 84 -12.19 -3.16 -19.96
C MET A 84 -12.43 -1.66 -19.83
N GLY A 85 -13.66 -1.23 -20.13
CA GLY A 85 -14.14 0.13 -19.89
C GLY A 85 -13.72 1.13 -20.97
N ARG A 86 -13.92 2.42 -20.69
CA ARG A 86 -13.59 3.53 -21.59
C ARG A 86 -12.57 4.44 -20.93
N VAL A 87 -11.69 5.04 -21.73
CA VAL A 87 -10.62 5.92 -21.24
C VAL A 87 -11.21 7.10 -20.47
N GLU A 88 -12.22 7.78 -21.01
CA GLU A 88 -12.83 8.95 -20.37
C GLU A 88 -13.48 8.60 -19.02
N ASP A 89 -14.19 7.47 -18.94
CA ASP A 89 -14.80 7.00 -17.69
C ASP A 89 -13.73 6.69 -16.63
N LYS A 90 -12.60 6.10 -17.02
CA LYS A 90 -11.48 5.80 -16.11
C LYS A 90 -10.71 7.04 -15.72
N PHE A 91 -10.50 8.00 -16.63
CA PHE A 91 -9.91 9.30 -16.34
C PHE A 91 -10.73 10.03 -15.28
N ALA A 92 -12.04 10.14 -15.50
CA ALA A 92 -12.96 10.76 -14.54
C ALA A 92 -12.91 10.06 -13.17
N LYS A 93 -12.87 8.73 -13.14
CA LYS A 93 -12.71 7.96 -11.89
C LYS A 93 -11.39 8.25 -11.18
N ASN A 94 -10.26 8.26 -11.90
CA ASN A 94 -8.95 8.54 -11.31
C ASN A 94 -8.89 9.95 -10.70
N VAL A 95 -9.37 10.96 -11.44
CA VAL A 95 -9.49 12.34 -10.96
C VAL A 95 -10.45 12.43 -9.77
N ALA A 96 -11.57 11.71 -9.80
CA ALA A 96 -12.53 11.69 -8.70
C ALA A 96 -11.92 11.11 -7.41
N GLN A 97 -11.08 10.07 -7.48
CA GLN A 97 -10.37 9.56 -6.29
C GLN A 97 -9.28 10.52 -5.83
N ALA A 98 -8.47 11.06 -6.75
CA ALA A 98 -7.43 12.02 -6.41
C ALA A 98 -7.99 13.26 -5.68
N ARG A 99 -9.15 13.78 -6.11
CA ARG A 99 -9.78 14.96 -5.49
C ARG A 99 -10.69 14.62 -4.31
N GLY A 100 -11.43 13.52 -4.41
CA GLY A 100 -12.59 13.23 -3.57
C GLY A 100 -12.34 12.23 -2.45
N THR A 101 -11.26 11.46 -2.47
CA THR A 101 -10.95 10.55 -1.35
C THR A 101 -10.63 11.37 -0.10
N PRO A 102 -11.27 11.14 1.05
CA PRO A 102 -10.97 11.87 2.28
C PRO A 102 -9.55 11.58 2.80
N GLY A 103 -8.90 12.63 3.30
CA GLY A 103 -7.58 12.58 3.93
C GLY A 103 -7.66 12.55 5.46
N VAL A 104 -6.73 13.26 6.11
CA VAL A 104 -6.62 13.29 7.58
C VAL A 104 -7.82 13.95 8.27
N GLU A 105 -8.63 14.72 7.54
CA GLU A 105 -9.85 15.35 8.05
C GLU A 105 -10.93 14.36 8.49
N CYS A 106 -10.84 13.08 8.09
CA CYS A 106 -11.72 12.03 8.58
C CYS A 106 -11.33 11.48 9.97
N LEU A 107 -10.21 11.90 10.54
CA LEU A 107 -9.75 11.47 11.86
C LEU A 107 -10.17 12.50 12.91
N SER A 108 -11.19 12.17 13.70
CA SER A 108 -11.76 13.06 14.71
C SER A 108 -11.56 12.49 16.11
N PRO A 109 -10.70 13.09 16.94
CA PRO A 109 -10.58 12.69 18.34
C PRO A 109 -11.86 13.04 19.11
N GLN A 110 -12.21 12.23 20.09
CA GLN A 110 -13.31 12.50 21.02
C GLN A 110 -12.76 12.67 22.43
N VAL A 111 -13.26 13.68 23.15
CA VAL A 111 -12.93 13.92 24.55
C VAL A 111 -14.20 13.81 25.37
N LEU A 112 -14.21 12.89 26.33
CA LEU A 112 -15.28 12.75 27.31
C LEU A 112 -14.81 13.37 28.62
N THR A 113 -15.61 14.27 29.20
CA THR A 113 -15.30 14.96 30.46
C THR A 113 -16.37 14.67 31.50
N GLY A 114 -15.98 14.57 32.76
CA GLY A 114 -16.88 14.47 33.90
C GLY A 114 -16.13 14.40 35.22
N ASP A 115 -16.84 14.05 36.30
CA ASP A 115 -16.28 14.00 37.66
C ASP A 115 -15.12 13.00 37.82
N ASN A 116 -15.04 12.02 36.92
CA ASN A 116 -13.98 11.01 36.88
C ASN A 116 -12.76 11.44 36.02
N GLY A 117 -12.70 12.69 35.59
CA GLY A 117 -11.61 13.22 34.75
C GLY A 117 -11.87 13.12 33.24
N PRO A 118 -10.87 13.48 32.41
CA PRO A 118 -10.97 13.43 30.95
C PRO A 118 -10.59 12.04 30.39
N THR A 119 -11.37 11.56 29.42
CA THR A 119 -11.03 10.41 28.57
C THR A 119 -10.84 10.88 27.13
N LEU A 120 -9.70 10.55 26.53
CA LEU A 120 -9.40 10.82 25.13
C LEU A 120 -9.54 9.52 24.32
N ILE A 121 -10.28 9.59 23.22
CA ILE A 121 -10.47 8.50 22.26
C ILE A 121 -9.97 8.98 20.89
N GLU A 122 -8.99 8.29 20.31
CA GLU A 122 -8.43 8.63 19.00
C GLU A 122 -8.29 7.41 18.10
N ASN A 123 -8.20 7.66 16.79
CA ASN A 123 -7.91 6.63 15.80
C ASN A 123 -6.40 6.39 15.69
N ALA A 124 -5.94 5.25 16.19
CA ALA A 124 -4.55 4.80 16.02
C ALA A 124 -4.34 4.06 14.69
N PRO A 125 -3.14 4.13 14.09
CA PRO A 125 -2.79 3.32 12.93
C PRO A 125 -2.78 1.82 13.28
N TRP A 126 -3.15 0.99 12.30
CA TRP A 126 -2.98 -0.46 12.37
C TRP A 126 -1.53 -0.90 12.09
N GLY A 127 -0.82 -0.16 11.23
CA GLY A 127 0.56 -0.47 10.84
C GLY A 127 0.68 -0.70 9.34
N VAL A 128 1.06 -1.93 8.94
CA VAL A 128 1.21 -2.30 7.53
C VAL A 128 -0.07 -2.98 7.04
N VAL A 129 -0.67 -2.45 5.98
CA VAL A 129 -1.92 -2.98 5.39
C VAL A 129 -1.64 -3.57 4.01
N ALA A 130 -2.16 -4.77 3.76
CA ALA A 130 -2.18 -5.37 2.43
C ALA A 130 -3.47 -5.00 1.70
N SER A 131 -3.35 -4.47 0.48
CA SER A 131 -4.46 -4.03 -0.34
C SER A 131 -4.51 -4.81 -1.65
N VAL A 132 -5.52 -5.66 -1.82
CA VAL A 132 -5.74 -6.41 -3.06
C VAL A 132 -6.52 -5.53 -4.04
N THR A 133 -5.92 -5.21 -5.20
CA THR A 133 -6.53 -4.26 -6.15
C THR A 133 -7.20 -4.99 -7.33
N PRO A 134 -8.43 -4.61 -7.72
CA PRO A 134 -9.17 -5.28 -8.78
C PRO A 134 -8.72 -4.82 -10.17
N SER A 135 -9.00 -5.63 -11.19
CA SER A 135 -8.72 -5.28 -12.60
C SER A 135 -9.70 -4.26 -13.21
N THR A 136 -10.87 -4.06 -12.59
CA THR A 136 -11.90 -3.14 -13.11
C THR A 136 -11.53 -1.66 -12.90
N ASN A 137 -10.99 -1.33 -11.73
CA ASN A 137 -10.61 0.03 -11.32
C ASN A 137 -9.20 0.08 -10.71
N PRO A 138 -8.16 -0.40 -11.40
CA PRO A 138 -6.86 -0.66 -10.78
C PRO A 138 -6.20 0.62 -10.24
N ALA A 139 -6.03 1.65 -11.08
CA ALA A 139 -5.43 2.93 -10.68
C ALA A 139 -6.26 3.67 -9.62
N ALA A 140 -7.58 3.78 -9.83
CA ALA A 140 -8.47 4.44 -8.89
C ALA A 140 -8.44 3.79 -7.49
N THR A 141 -8.39 2.46 -7.41
CA THR A 141 -8.28 1.77 -6.12
C THR A 141 -6.92 2.02 -5.45
N VAL A 142 -5.82 2.04 -6.21
CA VAL A 142 -4.49 2.37 -5.66
C VAL A 142 -4.49 3.79 -5.08
N ILE A 143 -4.96 4.79 -5.85
CA ILE A 143 -5.03 6.19 -5.42
C ILE A 143 -5.87 6.34 -4.14
N ASN A 144 -7.09 5.79 -4.15
CA ASN A 144 -7.99 5.88 -3.00
C ASN A 144 -7.37 5.26 -1.74
N ASN A 145 -6.92 4.01 -1.86
CA ASN A 145 -6.42 3.28 -0.70
C ASN A 145 -5.10 3.87 -0.20
N ALA A 146 -4.24 4.40 -1.06
CA ALA A 146 -3.04 5.11 -0.65
C ALA A 146 -3.39 6.33 0.21
N ILE A 147 -4.30 7.21 -0.26
CA ILE A 147 -4.73 8.39 0.49
C ILE A 147 -5.32 8.00 1.85
N SER A 148 -6.31 7.09 1.86
CA SER A 148 -7.01 6.72 3.11
C SER A 148 -6.10 6.05 4.13
N LEU A 149 -5.22 5.15 3.69
CA LEU A 149 -4.34 4.41 4.60
C LEU A 149 -3.23 5.30 5.16
N ILE A 150 -2.65 6.16 4.31
CA ILE A 150 -1.63 7.13 4.75
C ILE A 150 -2.23 8.18 5.69
N ALA A 151 -3.46 8.64 5.44
CA ALA A 151 -4.18 9.54 6.35
C ALA A 151 -4.25 8.95 7.76
N ALA A 152 -4.64 7.68 7.86
CA ALA A 152 -4.71 6.92 9.11
C ALA A 152 -3.34 6.53 9.69
N GLY A 153 -2.22 6.89 9.06
CA GLY A 153 -0.87 6.62 9.56
C GLY A 153 -0.35 5.21 9.26
N ASN A 154 -0.94 4.54 8.28
CA ASN A 154 -0.53 3.21 7.84
C ASN A 154 0.39 3.32 6.62
N SER A 155 1.27 2.33 6.45
CA SER A 155 1.86 2.03 5.14
C SER A 155 1.01 0.98 4.43
N VAL A 156 1.02 0.96 3.11
CA VAL A 156 0.25 0.00 2.31
C VAL A 156 1.15 -0.77 1.34
N ILE A 157 0.83 -2.04 1.13
CA ILE A 157 1.40 -2.89 0.08
C ILE A 157 0.26 -3.30 -0.84
N PHE A 158 0.43 -3.12 -2.15
CA PHE A 158 -0.57 -3.46 -3.14
C PHE A 158 -0.30 -4.83 -3.76
N ALA A 159 -1.34 -5.66 -3.80
CA ALA A 159 -1.35 -6.96 -4.48
C ALA A 159 -2.30 -6.88 -5.69
N PRO A 160 -1.80 -6.51 -6.87
CA PRO A 160 -2.65 -6.26 -8.02
C PRO A 160 -3.16 -7.53 -8.69
N HIS A 161 -4.38 -7.44 -9.21
CA HIS A 161 -4.92 -8.47 -10.09
C HIS A 161 -3.98 -8.68 -11.31
N PRO A 162 -3.67 -9.93 -11.71
CA PRO A 162 -2.70 -10.20 -12.78
C PRO A 162 -3.00 -9.50 -14.11
N ALA A 163 -4.29 -9.38 -14.46
CA ALA A 163 -4.75 -8.69 -15.67
C ALA A 163 -4.62 -7.16 -15.65
N ALA A 164 -4.19 -6.56 -14.53
CA ALA A 164 -4.01 -5.11 -14.36
C ALA A 164 -2.71 -4.78 -13.63
N LYS A 165 -1.69 -5.62 -13.80
CA LYS A 165 -0.44 -5.55 -13.05
C LYS A 165 0.34 -4.28 -13.37
N LYS A 166 0.54 -3.98 -14.66
CA LYS A 166 1.36 -2.84 -15.11
C LYS A 166 0.73 -1.52 -14.70
N VAL A 167 -0.58 -1.36 -14.91
CA VAL A 167 -1.26 -0.13 -14.53
C VAL A 167 -1.29 0.06 -13.01
N SER A 168 -1.41 -1.01 -12.23
CA SER A 168 -1.37 -0.91 -10.77
C SER A 168 0.03 -0.62 -10.22
N GLN A 169 1.08 -1.10 -10.88
CA GLN A 169 2.46 -0.79 -10.51
C GLN A 169 2.87 0.63 -10.93
N ARG A 170 2.26 1.16 -11.99
CA ARG A 170 2.51 2.53 -12.48
C ARG A 170 1.74 3.61 -11.69
N ALA A 171 0.58 3.24 -11.13
CA ALA A 171 -0.27 4.11 -10.32
C ALA A 171 0.34 4.34 -8.93
#